data_AF-A0A0C2G5D0-F1
#
_entry.id   AF-A0A0C2G5D0-F1
#
_cell.length_a   1.000
_cell.length_b   1.000
_cell.length_c   1.000
_cell.angle_alpha   90.00
_cell.angle_beta   90.00
_cell.angle_gamma   90.00
#
_symmetry.space_group_name_H-M   'P 1'
#
loop_
_entity.id
_entity.type
_entity.pdbx_description
1 polymer ?
#
loop_
_entity_poly.entity_id
_entity_poly.type
_entity_poly.pdbx_seq_one_letter_code
_entity_poly.pdbx_strand_id
1 'polypeptide(L)'
;MRKSLDSSVIYRLRSYIQQNNHFVAPHQSGNNSGVIHAGIYYTPGTLKAKLCVEGNDLAYKFFAENNFPHKKSGKLIVAVEPEEIPRLDNLYERAQKNGCKDVKMIDGSQIKEYEPYCKGLKALWSPHTGIVEWGEVAKAFAADFEKRGGTVTVHS
;
A
#
# COMPACT_ATOMS: atom_id res chain seq x y z
N MET A 1 6.51 4.03 -57.64
CA MET A 1 5.45 4.55 -56.74
C MET A 1 5.63 3.94 -55.35
N ARG A 2 6.20 4.66 -54.38
CA ARG A 2 6.16 4.27 -52.96
C ARG A 2 4.79 4.69 -52.43
N LYS A 3 3.97 3.72 -51.99
CA LYS A 3 2.75 4.04 -51.23
C LYS A 3 3.17 4.68 -49.91
N SER A 4 2.72 5.90 -49.66
CA SER A 4 2.82 6.54 -48.35
C SER A 4 2.05 5.69 -47.34
N LEU A 5 2.71 5.23 -46.28
CA LEU A 5 2.02 4.73 -45.11
C LEU A 5 1.33 5.91 -44.45
N ASP A 6 0.00 5.87 -44.39
CA ASP A 6 -0.82 6.80 -43.64
C ASP A 6 -0.47 6.66 -42.15
N SER A 7 0.15 7.70 -41.60
CA SER A 7 0.57 7.79 -40.20
C SER A 7 -0.59 8.02 -39.23
N SER A 8 -1.85 7.91 -39.67
CA SER A 8 -3.06 8.10 -38.86
C SER A 8 -3.74 6.82 -38.36
N VAL A 9 -3.11 5.64 -38.48
CA VAL A 9 -3.68 4.41 -37.91
C VAL A 9 -3.53 4.43 -36.37
N ILE A 10 -4.52 4.99 -35.69
CA ILE A 10 -4.66 4.85 -34.24
C ILE A 10 -5.14 3.43 -33.94
N TYR A 11 -4.23 2.57 -33.47
CA TYR A 11 -4.62 1.28 -32.91
C TYR A 11 -5.36 1.51 -31.60
N ARG A 12 -6.64 1.15 -31.55
CA ARG A 12 -7.42 1.13 -30.31
C ARG A 12 -7.31 -0.24 -29.65
N LEU A 13 -6.54 -0.32 -28.57
CA LEU A 13 -6.51 -1.51 -27.72
C LEU A 13 -7.90 -1.75 -27.13
N ARG A 14 -8.45 -2.96 -27.31
CA ARG A 14 -9.60 -3.44 -26.56
C ARG A 14 -9.09 -4.34 -25.44
N SER A 15 -9.42 -3.99 -24.20
CA SER A 15 -8.95 -4.70 -23.02
C SER A 15 -10.14 -5.22 -22.23
N TYR A 16 -10.02 -6.45 -21.73
CA TYR A 16 -11.05 -7.15 -20.98
C TYR A 16 -10.47 -7.65 -19.66
N ILE A 17 -11.24 -7.55 -18.57
CA ILE A 17 -10.94 -8.19 -17.28
C ILE A 17 -12.06 -9.18 -17.00
N GLN A 18 -11.71 -10.44 -16.74
CA GLN A 18 -12.66 -11.49 -16.41
C GLN A 18 -12.40 -12.01 -14.99
N GLN A 19 -13.42 -12.01 -14.13
CA GLN A 19 -13.37 -12.65 -12.81
C GLN A 19 -14.33 -13.83 -12.74
N ASN A 20 -13.83 -14.97 -12.27
CA ASN A 20 -14.63 -16.19 -12.07
C ASN A 20 -15.42 -16.15 -10.74
N ASN A 21 -16.08 -15.03 -10.45
CA ASN A 21 -16.89 -14.82 -9.25
C ASN A 21 -17.95 -13.74 -9.50
N HIS A 22 -18.97 -13.72 -8.64
CA HIS A 22 -20.14 -12.84 -8.74
C HIS A 22 -19.84 -11.34 -8.63
N PHE A 23 -18.72 -10.95 -8.02
CA PHE A 23 -18.34 -9.56 -7.79
C PHE A 23 -16.82 -9.39 -7.75
N VAL A 24 -16.36 -8.15 -7.92
CA VAL A 24 -14.94 -7.80 -7.90
C VAL A 24 -14.36 -7.92 -6.48
N ALA A 25 -13.16 -8.51 -6.40
CA ALA A 25 -12.36 -8.67 -5.17
C ALA A 25 -12.98 -9.56 -4.06
N PRO A 26 -13.52 -10.75 -4.36
CA PRO A 26 -14.15 -11.63 -3.37
C PRO A 26 -13.17 -12.43 -2.52
N HIS A 27 -11.87 -12.40 -2.87
CA HIS A 27 -10.82 -13.20 -2.23
C HIS A 27 -9.81 -12.30 -1.50
N GLN A 28 -8.51 -12.49 -1.73
CA GLN A 28 -7.45 -11.84 -0.96
C GLN A 28 -7.56 -10.30 -0.93
N SER A 29 -7.96 -9.66 -2.03
CA SER A 29 -8.12 -8.20 -2.10
C SER A 29 -9.27 -7.68 -1.22
N GLY A 30 -10.32 -8.47 -0.99
CA GLY A 30 -11.42 -8.14 -0.08
C GLY A 30 -11.25 -8.70 1.34
N ASN A 31 -10.42 -9.75 1.51
CA ASN A 31 -10.21 -10.45 2.78
C ASN A 31 -8.76 -10.29 3.25
N ASN A 32 -8.43 -9.09 3.73
CA ASN A 32 -7.13 -8.77 4.31
C ASN A 32 -7.30 -7.74 5.45
N SER A 33 -6.20 -7.34 6.09
CA SER A 33 -6.23 -6.43 7.24
C SER A 33 -6.46 -4.95 6.87
N GLY A 34 -6.57 -4.61 5.59
CA GLY A 34 -6.71 -3.24 5.12
C GLY A 34 -5.42 -2.42 5.19
N VAL A 35 -4.31 -2.98 5.69
CA VAL A 35 -3.11 -2.20 6.02
C VAL A 35 -2.43 -1.66 4.76
N ILE A 36 -2.17 -0.35 4.76
CA ILE A 36 -1.26 0.33 3.84
C ILE A 36 0.13 0.27 4.47
N HIS A 37 0.95 -0.69 4.04
CA HIS A 37 2.27 -0.92 4.64
C HIS A 37 3.27 0.19 4.25
N ALA A 38 4.09 0.61 5.22
CA ALA A 38 5.18 1.57 4.99
C ALA A 38 6.50 0.93 4.51
N GLY A 39 6.60 -0.41 4.45
CA GLY A 39 7.78 -1.12 3.93
C GLY A 39 8.84 -1.58 4.96
N ILE A 40 8.60 -1.41 6.25
CA ILE A 40 9.59 -1.65 7.33
C ILE A 40 10.17 -3.08 7.37
N TYR A 41 9.32 -4.09 7.17
CA TYR A 41 9.68 -5.48 7.45
C TYR A 41 10.42 -6.19 6.30
N TYR A 42 10.36 -5.65 5.09
CA TYR A 42 10.86 -6.35 3.91
C TYR A 42 12.38 -6.30 3.81
N THR A 43 12.97 -7.38 3.30
CA THR A 43 14.41 -7.46 3.04
C THR A 43 14.83 -6.36 2.04
N PRO A 44 15.84 -5.54 2.37
CA PRO A 44 16.32 -4.50 1.47
C PRO A 44 16.75 -4.99 0.10
N GLY A 45 16.55 -4.15 -0.92
CA GLY A 45 16.89 -4.45 -2.31
C GLY A 45 15.87 -5.33 -3.05
N THR A 46 14.95 -6.00 -2.34
CA THR A 46 13.91 -6.83 -2.97
C THR A 46 12.83 -5.99 -3.67
N LEU A 47 12.14 -6.59 -4.64
CA LEU A 47 10.98 -5.96 -5.29
C LEU A 47 9.87 -5.64 -4.28
N LYS A 48 9.64 -6.50 -3.28
CA LYS A 48 8.65 -6.23 -2.23
C LYS A 48 8.97 -4.95 -1.45
N ALA A 49 10.24 -4.75 -1.09
CA ALA A 49 10.65 -3.52 -0.41
C ALA A 49 10.44 -2.28 -1.30
N LYS A 50 10.95 -2.33 -2.54
CA LYS A 50 10.86 -1.22 -3.50
C LYS A 50 9.41 -0.84 -3.82
N LEU A 51 8.61 -1.82 -4.26
CA LEU A 51 7.22 -1.61 -4.67
C LEU A 51 6.31 -1.24 -3.49
N CYS A 52 6.62 -1.68 -2.26
CA CYS A 52 5.84 -1.25 -1.10
C CYS A 52 6.02 0.24 -0.81
N VAL A 53 7.26 0.75 -0.86
CA VAL A 53 7.52 2.16 -0.54
C VAL A 53 6.99 3.06 -1.66
N GLU A 54 7.24 2.72 -2.91
CA GLU A 54 6.68 3.44 -4.07
C GLU A 54 5.15 3.34 -4.09
N GLY A 55 4.59 2.15 -3.87
CA GLY A 55 3.17 1.90 -3.85
C GLY A 55 2.44 2.62 -2.71
N ASN A 56 3.09 2.83 -1.56
CA ASN A 56 2.53 3.62 -0.45
C ASN A 56 2.26 5.06 -0.88
N ASP A 57 3.24 5.71 -1.52
CA ASP A 57 3.10 7.08 -2.04
C ASP A 57 2.02 7.17 -3.13
N LEU A 58 2.04 6.24 -4.09
CA LEU A 58 1.06 6.20 -5.17
C LEU A 58 -0.36 5.94 -4.66
N ALA A 59 -0.51 5.07 -3.67
CA ALA A 59 -1.80 4.79 -3.05
C ALA A 59 -2.38 6.04 -2.36
N TYR A 60 -1.61 6.72 -1.51
CA TYR A 60 -2.09 7.95 -0.87
C TYR A 60 -2.40 9.05 -1.87
N LYS A 61 -1.61 9.18 -2.94
CA LYS A 61 -1.91 10.10 -4.04
C LYS A 61 -3.25 9.75 -4.71
N PHE A 62 -3.45 8.50 -5.07
CA PHE A 62 -4.72 8.02 -5.65
C PHE A 62 -5.89 8.29 -4.70
N PHE A 63 -5.74 8.03 -3.41
CA PHE A 63 -6.80 8.27 -2.44
C PHE A 63 -7.13 9.76 -2.29
N ALA A 64 -6.12 10.64 -2.30
CA ALA A 64 -6.34 12.08 -2.26
C ALA A 64 -7.05 12.59 -3.53
N GLU A 65 -6.61 12.16 -4.71
CA GLU A 65 -7.19 12.58 -6.00
C GLU A 65 -8.63 12.12 -6.19
N ASN A 66 -9.01 10.99 -5.59
CA ASN A 66 -10.34 10.40 -5.73
C ASN A 66 -11.24 10.58 -4.51
N ASN A 67 -10.81 11.37 -3.50
CA ASN A 67 -11.48 11.49 -2.20
C ASN A 67 -11.84 10.13 -1.58
N PHE A 68 -10.92 9.17 -1.71
CA PHE A 68 -11.15 7.79 -1.30
C PHE A 68 -11.02 7.66 0.22
N PRO A 69 -12.01 7.08 0.93
CA PRO A 69 -11.94 6.91 2.38
C PRO A 69 -10.74 6.04 2.80
N HIS A 70 -9.87 6.59 3.65
CA HIS A 70 -8.73 5.89 4.23
C HIS A 70 -8.33 6.57 5.54
N LYS A 71 -7.55 5.89 6.38
CA LYS A 71 -7.02 6.45 7.62
C LYS A 71 -5.51 6.27 7.71
N LYS A 72 -4.78 7.37 7.73
CA LYS A 72 -3.34 7.41 7.98
C LYS A 72 -3.06 7.43 9.48
N SER A 73 -3.31 6.31 10.15
CA SER A 73 -3.22 6.18 11.61
C SER A 73 -1.78 6.04 12.12
N GLY A 74 -0.82 5.78 11.25
CA GLY A 74 0.51 5.35 11.62
C GLY A 74 0.53 3.97 12.29
N LYS A 75 1.70 3.59 12.79
CA LYS A 75 1.94 2.31 13.49
C LYS A 75 3.09 2.44 14.47
N LEU A 76 2.92 1.86 15.65
CA LEU A 76 3.99 1.58 16.60
C LEU A 76 4.39 0.11 16.51
N ILE A 77 5.69 -0.16 16.46
CA ILE A 77 6.26 -1.49 16.70
C ILE A 77 7.00 -1.38 18.02
N VAL A 78 6.59 -2.13 19.04
CA VAL A 78 7.00 -1.89 20.43
C VAL A 78 7.82 -3.06 20.92
N ALA A 79 8.96 -2.76 21.56
CA ALA A 79 9.71 -3.71 22.36
C ALA A 79 9.19 -3.64 23.80
N VAL A 80 8.67 -4.76 24.31
CA VAL A 80 8.17 -4.89 25.68
C VAL A 80 9.17 -5.61 26.59
N GLU A 81 10.11 -6.35 26.00
CA GLU A 81 11.22 -7.03 26.70
C GLU A 81 12.59 -6.53 26.22
N PRO A 82 13.63 -6.51 27.07
CA PRO A 82 14.97 -6.02 26.69
C PRO A 82 15.55 -6.74 25.47
N GLU A 83 15.28 -8.03 25.30
CA GLU A 83 15.77 -8.88 24.22
C GLU A 83 15.18 -8.51 22.85
N GLU A 84 14.08 -7.75 22.82
CA GLU A 84 13.43 -7.28 21.59
C GLU A 84 14.04 -5.99 21.05
N ILE A 85 14.76 -5.23 21.88
CA ILE A 85 15.37 -3.94 21.49
C ILE A 85 16.33 -4.11 20.30
N PRO A 86 17.24 -5.10 20.26
CA PRO A 86 18.09 -5.32 19.09
C PRO A 86 17.29 -5.65 17.82
N ARG A 87 16.15 -6.34 17.94
CA ARG A 87 15.27 -6.63 16.78
C ARG A 87 14.62 -5.34 16.28
N LEU A 88 14.23 -4.45 17.19
CA LEU A 88 13.66 -3.15 16.86
C LEU A 88 14.67 -2.24 16.15
N ASP A 89 15.91 -2.20 16.62
CA ASP A 89 17.00 -1.45 15.99
C ASP A 89 17.29 -1.98 14.57
N ASN A 90 17.31 -3.31 14.40
CA ASN A 90 17.40 -3.94 13.07
C ASN A 90 16.24 -3.54 12.13
N LEU A 91 15.01 -3.44 12.65
CA LEU A 91 13.86 -2.98 11.87
C LEU A 91 13.99 -1.51 11.47
N TYR A 92 14.54 -0.67 12.35
CA TYR A 92 14.81 0.73 12.01
C TYR A 92 15.84 0.83 10.89
N GLU A 93 16.95 0.11 10.96
CA GLU A 93 17.95 0.07 9.88
C GLU A 93 17.36 -0.40 8.54
N ARG A 94 16.51 -1.44 8.58
CA ARG A 94 15.81 -1.92 7.38
C ARG A 94 14.89 -0.85 6.82
N ALA A 95 14.14 -0.15 7.66
CA ALA A 95 13.27 0.94 7.25
C ALA A 95 14.08 2.04 6.53
N GLN A 96 15.24 2.42 7.08
CA GLN A 96 16.15 3.39 6.45
C GLN A 96 16.64 2.88 5.08
N LYS A 97 17.14 1.64 5.01
CA LYS A 97 17.63 1.03 3.75
C LYS A 97 16.53 0.89 2.69
N ASN A 98 15.28 0.71 3.11
CA ASN A 98 14.13 0.62 2.21
C ASN A 98 13.63 2.02 1.76
N GLY A 99 14.07 3.11 2.39
CA GLY A 99 13.57 4.45 2.11
C GLY A 99 12.21 4.76 2.75
N CYS A 100 11.86 4.10 3.86
CA CYS A 100 10.64 4.38 4.60
C CYS A 100 10.70 5.80 5.18
N LYS A 101 9.77 6.67 4.81
CA LYS A 101 9.76 8.08 5.20
C LYS A 101 9.39 8.27 6.68
N ASP A 102 10.01 9.26 7.32
CA ASP A 102 9.67 9.79 8.65
C ASP A 102 9.57 8.76 9.78
N VAL A 103 10.18 7.58 9.60
CA VAL A 103 10.24 6.55 10.64
C VAL A 103 11.17 7.02 11.74
N LYS A 104 10.74 6.88 13.00
CA LYS A 104 11.49 7.35 14.17
C LYS A 104 11.58 6.27 15.23
N MET A 105 12.74 6.15 15.85
CA MET A 105 12.87 5.44 17.11
C MET A 105 12.41 6.38 18.24
N ILE A 106 11.60 5.87 19.16
CA ILE A 106 11.09 6.60 20.32
C ILE A 106 11.29 5.78 21.59
N ASP A 107 11.53 6.46 22.70
CA ASP A 107 11.70 5.83 24.00
C ASP A 107 10.35 5.46 24.62
N GLY A 108 10.35 4.53 25.58
CA GLY A 108 9.13 4.06 26.25
C GLY A 108 8.26 5.17 26.84
N SER A 109 8.87 6.25 27.32
CA SER A 109 8.16 7.42 27.87
C SER A 109 7.36 8.21 26.82
N GLN A 110 7.75 8.12 25.55
CA GLN A 110 7.13 8.84 24.42
C GLN A 110 6.00 8.02 23.76
N ILE A 111 5.92 6.71 24.01
CA ILE A 111 4.90 5.83 23.41
C ILE A 111 3.48 6.36 23.64
N LYS A 112 3.20 6.86 24.85
CA LYS A 112 1.90 7.41 25.25
C LYS A 112 1.47 8.66 24.47
N GLU A 113 2.41 9.36 23.83
CA GLU A 113 2.11 10.51 22.97
C GLU A 113 1.43 10.07 21.66
N TYR A 114 1.63 8.80 21.27
CA TYR A 114 1.06 8.20 20.07
C TYR A 114 -0.10 7.24 20.38
N GLU A 115 0.02 6.43 21.43
CA GLU A 115 -1.03 5.50 21.87
C GLU A 115 -1.08 5.46 23.41
N PRO A 116 -2.03 6.16 24.06
CA PRO A 116 -2.06 6.37 25.51
C PRO A 116 -2.12 5.09 26.35
N TYR A 117 -2.69 4.02 25.81
CA TYR A 117 -2.86 2.75 26.52
C TYR A 117 -1.74 1.75 26.24
N CYS A 118 -0.81 2.07 25.34
CA CYS A 118 0.33 1.22 25.01
C CYS A 118 1.48 1.44 26.00
N LYS A 119 2.17 0.35 26.35
CA LYS A 119 3.35 0.35 27.21
C LYS A 119 4.46 -0.46 26.57
N GLY A 120 5.70 -0.01 26.76
CA GLY A 120 6.89 -0.71 26.27
C GLY A 120 8.17 0.03 26.68
N LEU A 121 9.30 -0.62 26.42
CA LEU A 121 10.64 -0.11 26.73
C LEU A 121 11.12 0.89 25.65
N LYS A 122 10.81 0.60 24.39
CA LYS A 122 11.21 1.37 23.20
C LYS A 122 10.24 1.06 22.06
N ALA A 123 10.05 1.98 21.13
CA ALA A 123 9.22 1.73 19.96
C ALA A 123 9.76 2.35 18.67
N LEU A 124 9.39 1.75 17.56
CA LEU A 124 9.59 2.27 16.21
C LEU A 124 8.27 2.85 15.72
N TRP A 125 8.21 4.17 15.57
CA TRP A 125 7.07 4.89 15.04
C TRP A 125 7.13 5.00 13.52
N SER A 126 6.04 4.64 12.84
CA SER A 126 5.87 4.71 11.38
C SER A 126 4.62 5.50 11.02
N PRO A 127 4.75 6.81 10.69
CA PRO A 127 3.60 7.68 10.45
C PRO A 127 2.88 7.43 9.13
N HIS A 128 3.51 6.75 8.17
CA HIS A 128 2.93 6.48 6.84
C HIS A 128 2.21 5.14 6.72
N THR A 129 2.17 4.36 7.80
CA THR A 129 1.27 3.20 7.87
C THR A 129 -0.18 3.69 8.00
N GLY A 130 -1.10 3.02 7.33
CA GLY A 130 -2.53 3.36 7.42
C GLY A 130 -3.42 2.16 7.16
N ILE A 131 -4.72 2.43 7.01
CA ILE A 131 -5.74 1.43 6.68
C ILE A 131 -6.68 1.95 5.59
N VAL A 132 -7.15 1.03 4.74
CA VAL A 132 -8.11 1.26 3.66
C VAL A 132 -8.89 -0.02 3.37
N GLU A 133 -10.09 0.11 2.82
CA GLU A 133 -10.85 -1.02 2.28
C GLU A 133 -10.34 -1.39 0.88
N TRP A 134 -9.35 -2.28 0.80
CA TRP A 134 -8.73 -2.68 -0.48
C TRP A 134 -9.72 -3.31 -1.47
N GLY A 135 -10.80 -3.92 -0.99
CA GLY A 135 -11.88 -4.41 -1.85
C GLY A 135 -12.58 -3.28 -2.60
N GLU A 136 -12.83 -2.15 -1.93
CA GLU A 136 -13.40 -0.96 -2.55
C GLU A 136 -12.40 -0.29 -3.50
N VAL A 137 -11.10 -0.30 -3.17
CA VAL A 137 -10.05 0.20 -4.09
C VAL A 137 -10.04 -0.61 -5.39
N ALA A 138 -10.14 -1.94 -5.29
CA ALA A 138 -10.20 -2.81 -6.47
C ALA A 138 -11.45 -2.54 -7.32
N LYS A 139 -12.61 -2.30 -6.70
CA LYS A 139 -13.83 -1.88 -7.42
C LYS A 139 -13.66 -0.52 -8.10
N ALA A 140 -12.99 0.43 -7.45
CA ALA A 140 -12.69 1.74 -8.05
C ALA A 140 -11.77 1.61 -9.27
N PHE A 141 -10.76 0.74 -9.21
CA PHE A 141 -9.92 0.45 -10.38
C PHE A 141 -10.70 -0.22 -11.52
N ALA A 142 -11.60 -1.15 -11.21
CA ALA A 142 -12.49 -1.76 -12.21
C ALA A 142 -13.36 -0.69 -12.89
N ALA A 143 -13.97 0.21 -12.12
CA ALA A 143 -14.76 1.30 -12.65
C ALA A 143 -13.95 2.30 -13.49
N ASP A 144 -12.71 2.64 -13.08
CA ASP A 144 -11.83 3.50 -13.89
C ASP A 144 -11.42 2.83 -15.21
N PHE A 145 -11.17 1.53 -15.18
CA PHE A 145 -10.88 0.74 -16.38
C PHE A 145 -12.05 0.74 -17.37
N GLU A 146 -13.29 0.58 -16.90
CA GLU A 146 -14.49 0.66 -17.75
C GLU A 146 -14.69 2.06 -18.34
N LYS A 147 -14.48 3.12 -17.53
CA LYS A 147 -14.52 4.51 -18.01
C LYS A 147 -13.53 4.79 -19.14
N ARG A 148 -12.39 4.09 -19.16
CA ARG A 148 -11.37 4.20 -20.21
C ARG A 148 -11.65 3.30 -21.44
N GLY A 149 -12.81 2.64 -21.48
CA GLY A 149 -13.25 1.82 -22.61
C GLY A 149 -12.85 0.35 -22.52
N GLY A 150 -12.36 -0.09 -21.36
CA GLY A 150 -12.24 -1.51 -21.06
C GLY A 150 -13.60 -2.15 -20.73
N THR A 151 -13.64 -3.47 -20.61
CA THR A 151 -14.83 -4.20 -20.18
C THR A 151 -14.50 -5.13 -19.02
N VAL A 152 -15.27 -5.05 -17.93
CA VAL A 152 -15.14 -5.96 -16.78
C VAL A 152 -16.31 -6.93 -16.79
N THR A 153 -16.01 -8.23 -16.75
CA THR A 153 -17.03 -9.28 -16.66
C THR A 153 -16.82 -10.09 -15.40
N VAL A 154 -17.90 -10.23 -14.62
CA VAL A 154 -18.01 -11.13 -13.46
C VAL A 154 -18.91 -12.31 -13.82
N HIS A 155 -18.66 -13.47 -13.24
CA HIS A 155 -19.41 -14.70 -13.52
C HIS A 155 -20.23 -15.14 -12.31
N SER A 156 -21.43 -15.64 -12.58
CA SER A 156 -22.25 -16.33 -11.59
C SER A 156 -21.83 -17.79 -11.39
#